data_AF-A0A934X3G0-F1
#
_entry.id   AF-A0A934X3G0-F1
#
_cell.length_a   1.000
_cell.length_b   1.000
_cell.length_c   1.000
_cell.angle_alpha   90.00
_cell.angle_beta   90.00
_cell.angle_gamma   90.00
#
_symmetry.space_group_name_H-M   'P 1'
#
loop_
_entity.id
_entity.type
_entity.pdbx_description
1 polymer ?
#
loop_
_entity_poly.entity_id
_entity_poly.type
_entity_poly.pdbx_seq_one_letter_code
_entity_poly.pdbx_strand_id
1 'polypeptide(L)'
;MKTTIEIPDALAEDARQVARAGGTTLRDLVVTGLMAEVERRRNAPRVEFTFPTVGGRGLVVDLAPGEVIDRSYGFASGPGSSR
;
A
#
# COMPACT_ATOMS: atom_id res chain seq x y z
N MET A 1 -22.99 -11.57 22.81
CA MET A 1 -22.05 -12.49 23.48
C MET A 1 -21.10 -11.67 24.35
N LYS A 2 -20.67 -12.17 25.52
CA LYS A 2 -19.61 -11.52 26.32
C LYS A 2 -18.27 -12.08 25.85
N THR A 3 -17.34 -11.18 25.53
CA THR A 3 -15.98 -11.53 25.13
C THR A 3 -15.02 -10.79 26.05
N THR A 4 -14.03 -11.50 26.57
CA THR A 4 -12.94 -10.91 27.36
C THR A 4 -11.76 -10.72 26.43
N ILE A 5 -11.20 -9.50 26.40
CA ILE A 5 -10.00 -9.16 25.64
C ILE A 5 -9.04 -8.42 26.58
N GLU A 6 -7.75 -8.66 26.40
CA GLU A 6 -6.71 -7.94 27.13
C GLU A 6 -6.40 -6.62 26.40
N ILE A 7 -6.36 -5.53 27.15
CA ILE A 7 -6.08 -4.19 26.64
C ILE A 7 -5.06 -3.56 27.59
N PRO A 8 -3.98 -2.92 27.08
CA PRO A 8 -3.05 -2.19 27.93
C PRO A 8 -3.77 -1.14 28.79
N ASP A 9 -3.39 -1.04 30.06
CA ASP A 9 -4.08 -0.17 31.03
C ASP A 9 -4.12 1.29 30.56
N ALA A 10 -3.00 1.81 30.06
CA ALA A 10 -2.93 3.16 29.52
C ALA A 10 -3.97 3.42 28.41
N LEU A 11 -4.14 2.45 27.49
CA LEU A 11 -5.14 2.56 26.42
C LEU A 11 -6.56 2.46 26.97
N ALA A 12 -6.78 1.62 27.99
CA ALA A 12 -8.09 1.51 28.63
C ALA A 12 -8.48 2.79 29.39
N GLU A 13 -7.52 3.48 29.99
CA GLU A 13 -7.73 4.77 30.65
C GLU A 13 -8.08 5.85 29.63
N ASP A 14 -7.28 5.98 28.57
CA ASP A 14 -7.52 6.96 27.50
C ASP A 14 -8.89 6.74 26.84
N ALA A 15 -9.21 5.50 26.49
CA ALA A 15 -10.50 5.14 25.89
C ALA A 15 -11.69 5.47 26.81
N ARG A 16 -11.54 5.31 28.14
CA ARG A 16 -12.58 5.71 29.09
C ARG A 16 -12.76 7.22 29.15
N GLN A 17 -11.67 8.00 29.11
CA GLN A 17 -11.75 9.46 29.10
C GLN A 17 -12.49 9.95 27.85
N VAL A 18 -12.13 9.42 26.68
CA VAL A 18 -12.79 9.75 25.41
C VAL A 18 -14.27 9.38 25.45
N ALA A 19 -14.60 8.17 25.91
CA ALA A 19 -15.98 7.72 26.00
C ALA A 19 -16.82 8.63 26.93
N ARG A 20 -16.27 8.99 28.10
CA ARG A 20 -16.93 9.90 29.05
C ARG A 20 -17.16 11.28 28.46
N ALA A 21 -16.14 11.86 27.81
CA ALA A 21 -16.24 13.17 27.17
C ALA A 21 -17.31 13.20 26.07
N GLY A 22 -17.47 12.08 25.34
CA GLY A 22 -18.48 11.92 24.30
C GLY A 22 -19.86 11.43 24.79
N GLY A 23 -20.07 11.25 26.10
CA GLY A 23 -21.34 10.74 26.63
C GLY A 23 -21.67 9.30 26.20
N THR A 24 -20.65 8.50 25.87
CA THR A 24 -20.77 7.10 25.42
C THR A 24 -20.09 6.14 26.39
N THR A 25 -20.20 4.83 26.15
CA THR A 25 -19.57 3.81 26.99
C THR A 25 -18.28 3.30 26.35
N LEU A 26 -17.36 2.80 27.18
CA LEU A 26 -16.16 2.11 26.68
C LEU A 26 -16.53 0.94 25.76
N ARG A 27 -17.62 0.24 26.06
CA ARG A 27 -18.11 -0.87 25.25
C ARG A 27 -18.51 -0.39 23.85
N ASP A 28 -19.27 0.69 23.76
CA ASP A 28 -19.71 1.23 22.46
C ASP A 28 -18.50 1.68 21.64
N LEU A 29 -17.54 2.37 22.26
CA LEU A 29 -16.30 2.78 21.62
C LEU A 29 -15.51 1.57 21.06
N VAL A 30 -15.38 0.49 21.84
CA VAL A 30 -14.70 -0.73 21.40
C VAL A 30 -15.45 -1.41 20.26
N VAL A 31 -16.78 -1.51 20.34
CA VAL A 31 -17.60 -2.15 19.29
C VAL A 31 -17.51 -1.35 17.99
N THR A 32 -17.69 -0.03 18.04
CA THR A 32 -17.60 0.84 16.86
C THR A 32 -16.21 0.80 16.24
N GLY A 33 -15.16 0.85 17.05
CA GLY A 33 -13.78 0.73 16.58
C GLY A 33 -13.51 -0.61 15.90
N LEU A 34 -13.98 -1.71 16.49
CA LEU A 34 -13.82 -3.05 15.92
C LEU A 34 -14.60 -3.20 14.60
N MET A 35 -15.82 -2.67 14.51
CA MET A 35 -16.60 -2.67 13.27
C MET A 35 -15.89 -1.90 12.15
N ALA A 36 -15.40 -0.70 12.46
CA ALA A 36 -14.65 0.11 11.49
C ALA A 36 -13.38 -0.61 11.00
N GLU A 37 -12.66 -1.28 11.90
CA GLU A 37 -11.45 -2.04 11.54
C GLU A 37 -11.75 -3.24 10.65
N VAL A 38 -12.82 -3.99 10.96
CA VAL A 38 -13.25 -5.12 10.14
C VAL A 38 -13.60 -4.65 8.73
N GLU A 39 -14.36 -3.56 8.62
CA GLU A 39 -14.76 -2.99 7.33
C GLU A 39 -13.56 -2.50 6.53
N ARG A 40 -12.63 -1.79 7.18
CA ARG A 40 -11.37 -1.36 6.57
C ARG A 40 -10.58 -2.53 5.99
N ARG A 41 -10.49 -3.64 6.71
CA ARG A 41 -9.77 -4.84 6.25
C ARG A 41 -10.50 -5.58 5.14
N ARG A 42 -11.83 -5.66 5.20
CA ARG A 42 -12.65 -6.29 4.15
C ARG A 42 -12.56 -5.54 2.82
N ASN A 43 -12.52 -4.21 2.88
CA ASN A 43 -12.50 -3.35 1.72
C ASN A 43 -11.09 -2.92 1.29
N ALA A 44 -10.04 -3.39 1.99
CA ALA A 44 -8.68 -3.10 1.60
C ALA A 44 -8.44 -3.65 0.18
N PRO A 45 -8.10 -2.81 -0.82
CA PRO A 45 -7.89 -3.27 -2.17
C PRO A 45 -6.76 -4.30 -2.18
N ARG A 46 -7.08 -5.51 -2.64
CA ARG A 46 -6.07 -6.53 -2.86
C ARG A 46 -5.27 -6.09 -4.08
N VAL A 47 -4.08 -5.53 -3.86
CA VAL A 47 -3.18 -5.18 -4.95
C VAL A 47 -2.63 -6.47 -5.53
N GLU A 48 -3.23 -6.93 -6.62
CA GLU A 48 -2.68 -8.00 -7.44
C GLU A 48 -1.65 -7.37 -8.38
N PHE A 49 -0.37 -7.53 -8.06
CA PHE A 49 0.72 -7.10 -8.92
C PHE A 49 0.85 -8.07 -10.10
N THR A 50 0.00 -7.89 -11.10
CA THR A 50 0.16 -8.56 -12.39
C THR A 50 1.23 -7.82 -13.17
N PHE A 51 2.44 -8.39 -13.23
CA PHE A 51 3.49 -7.91 -14.11
C PHE A 51 3.33 -8.57 -15.49
N PRO A 52 2.76 -7.88 -16.50
CA PRO A 52 2.77 -8.41 -17.85
C PRO A 52 4.24 -8.52 -18.30
N THR A 53 4.71 -9.75 -18.50
CA THR A 53 6.01 -9.97 -19.11
C THR A 53 5.87 -9.76 -20.61
N VAL A 54 6.63 -8.83 -21.15
CA VAL A 54 6.79 -8.71 -22.60
C VAL A 54 7.87 -9.67 -23.05
N GLY A 55 7.53 -10.56 -23.98
CA GLY A 55 8.52 -11.42 -24.62
C GLY A 55 9.56 -10.58 -25.37
N GLY A 56 10.83 -10.95 -25.27
CA GLY A 56 11.94 -10.27 -25.93
C GLY A 56 13.26 -11.00 -25.63
N ARG A 57 14.29 -10.79 -26.46
CA ARG A 57 15.61 -11.42 -26.27
C ARG A 57 16.50 -10.69 -25.25
N GLY A 58 15.90 -10.03 -24.25
CA GLY A 58 16.64 -9.24 -23.26
C GLY A 58 17.54 -8.17 -23.90
N LEU A 59 18.49 -7.67 -23.11
CA LEU A 59 19.52 -6.73 -23.58
C LEU A 59 20.24 -7.33 -24.79
N VAL A 60 20.18 -6.64 -25.92
CA VAL A 60 20.96 -6.97 -27.11
C VAL A 60 22.42 -6.77 -26.75
N VAL A 61 23.23 -7.83 -26.87
CA VAL A 61 24.63 -7.86 -26.42
C VAL A 61 25.50 -6.82 -27.13
N ASP A 62 25.05 -6.33 -28.29
CA ASP A 62 25.76 -5.39 -29.16
C ASP A 62 25.27 -3.93 -29.01
N LEU A 63 24.57 -3.59 -27.93
CA LEU A 63 24.05 -2.23 -27.70
C LEU A 63 24.92 -1.51 -26.67
N ALA A 64 25.55 -0.40 -27.07
CA ALA A 64 26.31 0.42 -26.14
C ALA A 64 25.36 1.09 -25.12
N PRO A 65 25.78 1.34 -23.86
CA PRO A 65 24.91 1.95 -22.84
C PRO A 65 24.25 3.27 -23.27
N GLY A 66 24.92 4.07 -24.09
CA GLY A 66 24.39 5.34 -24.61
C GLY A 66 23.28 5.19 -25.67
N GLU A 67 23.15 4.02 -26.29
CA GLU A 67 22.23 3.77 -27.40
C GLU A 67 20.89 3.16 -26.94
N VAL A 68 20.80 2.79 -25.65
CA VAL A 68 19.64 2.09 -25.07
C VAL A 68 18.37 2.93 -25.14
N ILE A 69 18.47 4.24 -24.87
CA ILE A 69 17.32 5.15 -24.87
C ILE A 69 16.78 5.31 -26.29
N ASP A 70 17.64 5.68 -27.25
CA ASP A 70 17.23 5.93 -28.64
C ASP A 70 16.59 4.70 -29.26
N ARG A 71 17.18 3.51 -29.05
CA ARG A 71 16.64 2.25 -29.55
C ARG A 71 15.29 1.88 -28.94
N SER A 72 15.12 2.10 -27.64
CA SER A 72 13.90 1.72 -26.91
C SER A 72 12.70 2.61 -27.27
N TYR A 73 12.96 3.89 -27.52
CA TYR A 73 11.91 4.88 -27.80
C TYR A 73 11.81 5.26 -29.29
N GLY A 74 12.62 4.64 -30.15
CA GLY A 74 12.60 4.87 -31.60
C GLY A 74 13.08 6.25 -32.02
N PHE A 75 13.92 6.90 -31.20
CA PHE A 75 14.59 8.12 -31.63
C PHE A 75 15.59 7.74 -32.72
N ALA A 76 15.46 8.36 -33.89
CA ALA A 76 16.36 8.10 -35.00
C ALA A 76 17.78 8.53 -34.60
N SER A 77 18.65 7.56 -34.30
CA SER A 77 20.07 7.81 -34.11
C SER A 77 20.66 8.24 -35.46
N GLY A 78 20.67 9.54 -35.72
CA GLY A 78 21.42 10.13 -36.82
C GLY A 78 22.93 9.99 -36.56
N PRO A 79 23.78 9.93 -37.60
CA PRO A 79 25.22 9.77 -37.41
C PRO A 79 25.77 11.06 -36.80
N GLY A 80 26.12 11.03 -35.51
CA GLY A 80 26.85 12.13 -34.86
C GLY A 80 26.49 12.51 -33.43
N SER A 81 25.82 11.67 -32.64
CA SER A 81 25.63 11.99 -31.21
C SER A 81 26.78 11.42 -30.36
N SER A 82 27.93 12.09 -30.43
CA SER A 82 28.93 12.08 -29.36
C SER A 82 28.74 13.36 -28.56
N ARG A 83 28.18 13.24 -27.35
CA ARG A 83 28.37 14.16 -26.23
C ARG A 83 28.35 13.38 -24.93
#